data_AF-A0A2V8DDW9-F1
#
_entry.id   AF-A0A2V8DDW9-F1
#
_cell.length_a   1.000
_cell.length_b   1.000
_cell.length_c   1.000
_cell.angle_alpha   90.00
_cell.angle_beta   90.00
_cell.angle_gamma   90.00
#
_symmetry.space_group_name_H-M   'P 1'
#
loop_
_entity.id
_entity.type
_entity.pdbx_description
1 polymer ?
#
loop_
_entity_poly.entity_id
_entity_poly.type
_entity_poly.pdbx_seq_one_letter_code
_entity_poly.pdbx_strand_id
1 'polypeptide(L)'
;MARWKVRDEDARAVLGGVSNGPFYEMKRNPERVIDADRLTRISYLIGMFKALHILHSRSLADEWVQMPNSNPIFSGRTPLAYIIRGGLPEMQTVRRLLDARRAG
;
A
#
# COMPACT_ATOMS: atom_id res chain seq x y z
N MET A 1 1.09 -7.76 2.04
CA MET A 1 -0.29 -8.05 1.60
C MET A 1 -1.06 -8.91 2.58
N ALA A 2 -0.56 -10.10 2.97
CA ALA A 2 -1.26 -10.98 3.92
C ALA A 2 -1.60 -10.31 5.27
N ARG A 3 -0.67 -9.53 5.85
CA ARG A 3 -0.91 -8.80 7.11
C ARG A 3 -2.05 -7.79 7.02
N TRP A 4 -2.10 -7.04 5.92
CA TRP A 4 -3.17 -6.10 5.62
C TRP A 4 -4.44 -6.75 5.05
N LYS A 5 -4.50 -8.09 4.97
CA LYS A 5 -5.63 -8.86 4.42
C LYS A 5 -6.06 -8.37 3.02
N VAL A 6 -5.10 -7.89 2.23
CA VAL A 6 -5.35 -7.37 0.86
C VAL A 6 -5.60 -8.56 -0.07
N ARG A 7 -6.73 -8.54 -0.78
CA ARG A 7 -7.08 -9.56 -1.79
C ARG A 7 -6.11 -9.50 -2.96
N ASP A 8 -5.95 -10.62 -3.64
CA ASP A 8 -5.02 -10.72 -4.77
C ASP A 8 -5.37 -9.76 -5.92
N GLU A 9 -6.65 -9.49 -6.16
CA GLU A 9 -7.09 -8.49 -7.13
C GLU A 9 -6.64 -7.06 -6.76
N ASP A 10 -6.81 -6.68 -5.50
CA ASP A 10 -6.42 -5.37 -4.97
C ASP A 10 -4.90 -5.25 -4.95
N ALA A 11 -4.20 -6.34 -4.60
CA ALA A 11 -2.74 -6.38 -4.63
C ALA A 11 -2.19 -6.16 -6.04
N ARG A 12 -2.80 -6.76 -7.06
CA ARG A 12 -2.45 -6.54 -8.46
C ARG A 12 -2.71 -5.10 -8.89
N ALA A 13 -3.83 -4.52 -8.48
CA ALA A 13 -4.16 -3.14 -8.80
C ALA A 13 -3.12 -2.17 -8.20
N VAL A 14 -2.78 -2.32 -6.91
CA VAL A 14 -1.76 -1.50 -6.24
C VAL A 14 -0.38 -1.65 -6.90
N LEU A 15 -0.04 -2.83 -7.40
CA LEU A 15 1.23 -3.12 -8.09
C LEU A 15 1.28 -2.66 -9.56
N GLY A 16 0.33 -1.83 -10.00
CA GLY A 16 0.30 -1.26 -11.36
C GLY A 16 -0.54 -2.08 -12.34
N GLY A 17 -1.59 -2.75 -11.86
CA GLY A 17 -2.52 -3.49 -12.73
C GLY A 17 -1.93 -4.77 -13.31
N VAL A 18 -1.13 -5.49 -12.53
CA VAL A 18 -0.45 -6.71 -13.00
C VAL A 18 -1.49 -7.80 -13.36
N SER A 19 -1.33 -8.45 -14.51
CA SER A 19 -2.15 -9.61 -14.87
C SER A 19 -1.85 -10.81 -13.97
N ASN A 20 -2.74 -11.80 -13.92
CA ASN A 20 -2.62 -12.93 -12.98
C ASN A 20 -1.29 -13.70 -13.13
N GLY A 21 -0.88 -14.05 -14.35
CA GLY A 21 0.33 -14.83 -14.59
C GLY A 21 1.60 -14.21 -13.99
N PRO A 22 1.98 -12.98 -14.41
CA PRO A 22 3.12 -12.28 -13.83
C PRO A 22 3.02 -12.05 -12.32
N PHE A 23 1.81 -11.85 -11.78
CA PHE A 23 1.62 -11.69 -10.33
C PHE A 23 1.93 -12.96 -9.55
N TYR A 24 1.46 -14.13 -10.00
CA TYR A 24 1.79 -15.41 -9.36
C TYR A 24 3.27 -15.77 -9.55
N GLU A 25 3.85 -15.46 -10.71
CA GLU A 25 5.30 -15.62 -10.93
C GLU A 25 6.13 -14.78 -9.96
N MET A 26 5.73 -13.53 -9.70
CA MET A 26 6.40 -12.71 -8.68
C MET A 26 6.29 -13.30 -7.28
N LYS A 27 5.14 -13.89 -6.92
CA LYS A 27 4.97 -14.57 -5.63
C LYS A 27 5.87 -15.80 -5.50
N ARG A 28 6.06 -16.54 -6.61
CA ARG A 28 6.88 -17.76 -6.66
C ARG A 28 8.37 -17.46 -6.73
N ASN A 29 8.75 -16.40 -7.46
CA ASN A 29 10.12 -16.02 -7.77
C ASN A 29 10.37 -14.53 -7.42
N PRO A 30 10.49 -14.20 -6.12
CA PRO A 30 10.58 -12.81 -5.66
C PRO A 30 11.87 -12.09 -6.08
N GLU A 31 12.91 -12.83 -6.49
CA GLU A 31 14.21 -12.29 -6.88
C GLU A 31 14.30 -11.87 -8.36
N ARG A 32 13.23 -12.07 -9.13
CA ARG A 32 13.21 -11.66 -10.54
C ARG A 32 13.27 -10.14 -10.66
N VAL A 33 13.93 -9.66 -11.71
CA VAL A 33 14.02 -8.22 -12.02
C VAL A 33 12.62 -7.61 -12.08
N ILE A 34 12.40 -6.62 -11.21
CA ILE A 34 11.19 -5.80 -11.14
C ILE A 34 11.49 -4.49 -11.84
N ASP A 35 10.56 -4.00 -12.66
CA ASP A 35 10.69 -2.69 -13.30
C ASP A 35 10.67 -1.54 -12.28
N ALA A 36 11.17 -0.37 -12.68
CA ALA A 36 11.34 0.77 -11.78
C ALA A 36 10.02 1.30 -11.19
N ASP A 37 8.91 1.27 -11.96
CA ASP A 37 7.59 1.69 -11.46
C ASP A 37 7.14 0.75 -10.34
N ARG A 38 7.23 -0.56 -10.58
CA ARG A 38 6.81 -1.55 -9.59
C ARG A 38 7.72 -1.56 -8.35
N LEU A 39 9.02 -1.35 -8.50
CA LEU A 39 9.92 -1.17 -7.37
C LEU A 39 9.53 0.05 -6.52
N THR A 40 9.15 1.16 -7.17
CA THR A 40 8.67 2.38 -6.48
C THR A 40 7.39 2.11 -5.69
N ARG A 41 6.42 1.41 -6.29
CA ARG A 41 5.18 1.00 -5.61
C ARG A 41 5.45 0.14 -4.38
N ILE A 42 6.33 -0.84 -4.51
CA ILE A 42 6.75 -1.71 -3.39
C ILE A 42 7.41 -0.88 -2.29
N SER A 43 8.30 0.05 -2.64
CA SER A 43 8.95 0.96 -1.70
C SER A 43 7.93 1.79 -0.90
N TYR A 44 6.91 2.33 -1.56
CA TYR A 44 5.82 3.04 -0.87
C TYR A 44 5.04 2.13 0.07
N LEU A 45 4.66 0.92 -0.35
CA LEU A 45 3.93 -0.01 0.51
C LEU A 45 4.73 -0.40 1.75
N ILE A 46 6.01 -0.72 1.59
CA ILE A 46 6.91 -1.04 2.71
C ILE A 46 7.03 0.16 3.66
N GLY A 47 7.18 1.36 3.09
CA GLY A 47 7.24 2.60 3.86
C GLY A 47 5.99 2.86 4.70
N MET A 48 4.82 2.74 4.07
CA MET A 48 3.53 2.88 4.74
C MET A 48 3.38 1.84 5.86
N PHE A 49 3.72 0.58 5.61
CA PHE A 49 3.68 -0.49 6.62
C PHE A 49 4.54 -0.17 7.84
N LYS A 50 5.79 0.23 7.60
CA LYS A 50 6.72 0.61 8.67
C LYS A 50 6.22 1.82 9.45
N ALA A 51 5.75 2.86 8.77
CA ALA A 51 5.26 4.07 9.42
C ALA A 51 4.02 3.78 10.29
N LEU A 52 3.06 2.99 9.79
CA LEU A 52 1.88 2.61 10.57
C LEU A 52 2.23 1.83 11.83
N HIS A 53 3.21 0.93 11.77
CA HIS A 53 3.68 0.17 12.94
C HIS A 53 4.44 0.99 13.97
N ILE A 54 4.91 2.18 13.59
CA ILE A 54 5.51 3.15 14.52
C ILE A 54 4.40 4.01 15.16
N LEU A 55 3.40 4.42 14.37
CA LEU A 55 2.36 5.35 14.79
C LEU A 55 1.24 4.71 15.60
N HIS A 56 1.02 3.41 15.44
CA HIS A 56 -0.16 2.71 15.96
C HIS A 56 0.22 1.40 16.64
N SER A 57 -0.71 0.89 17.48
CA SER A 57 -0.61 -0.49 17.97
C SER A 57 -0.60 -1.46 16.80
N ARG A 58 0.00 -2.64 17.00
CA ARG A 58 0.17 -3.62 15.93
C ARG A 58 -1.15 -4.02 15.25
N SER A 59 -2.21 -4.24 16.03
CA SER A 59 -3.53 -4.59 15.50
C SER A 59 -4.09 -3.46 14.62
N LEU A 60 -4.04 -2.22 15.11
CA LEU A 60 -4.52 -1.07 14.36
C LEU A 60 -3.67 -0.81 13.11
N ALA A 61 -2.35 -0.97 13.18
CA ALA A 61 -1.45 -0.80 12.03
C ALA A 61 -1.72 -1.81 10.91
N ASP A 62 -2.09 -3.05 11.26
CA ASP A 62 -2.45 -4.10 10.30
C ASP A 62 -3.84 -3.87 9.68
N GLU A 63 -4.76 -3.19 10.37
CA GLU A 63 -6.13 -2.93 9.90
C GLU A 63 -6.32 -1.57 9.23
N TRP A 64 -5.44 -0.60 9.51
CA TRP A 64 -5.60 0.81 9.15
C TRP A 64 -5.91 1.05 7.67
N VAL A 65 -5.27 0.31 6.77
CA VAL A 65 -5.46 0.47 5.31
C VAL A 65 -6.84 0.00 4.83
N GLN A 66 -7.50 -0.87 5.60
CA GLN A 66 -8.83 -1.41 5.31
C GLN A 66 -9.96 -0.62 5.97
N MET A 67 -9.65 0.21 6.97
CA MET A 67 -10.65 0.98 7.69
C MET A 67 -10.99 2.28 6.96
N PRO A 68 -12.27 2.72 6.94
CA PRO A 68 -12.62 4.08 6.52
C PRO A 68 -11.81 5.10 7.33
N ASN A 69 -11.29 6.12 6.65
CA ASN A 69 -10.41 7.09 7.28
C ASN A 69 -10.98 8.51 7.15
N SER A 70 -11.05 9.22 8.29
CA SER A 70 -11.62 10.57 8.38
C SER A 70 -10.70 11.67 7.87
N ASN A 71 -9.43 11.37 7.54
CA ASN A 71 -8.56 12.38 6.93
C ASN A 71 -9.17 12.86 5.60
N PRO A 72 -9.28 14.19 5.37
CA PRO A 72 -9.92 14.75 4.18
C PRO A 72 -9.44 14.18 2.84
N ILE A 73 -8.17 13.80 2.74
CA ILE A 73 -7.62 13.24 1.48
C ILE A 73 -8.34 11.96 1.04
N PHE A 74 -8.87 11.18 2.00
CA PHE A 74 -9.53 9.91 1.72
C PHE A 74 -11.01 10.09 1.37
N SER A 75 -11.60 11.26 1.63
CA SER A 75 -13.03 11.53 1.35
C SER A 75 -13.96 10.43 1.89
N GLY A 76 -13.69 9.95 3.11
CA GLY A 76 -14.45 8.88 3.77
C GLY A 76 -14.16 7.45 3.27
N ARG A 77 -13.27 7.27 2.28
CA ARG A 77 -12.86 5.96 1.78
C ARG A 77 -11.76 5.35 2.65
N THR A 78 -11.48 4.07 2.39
CA THR A 78 -10.32 3.40 2.98
C THR A 78 -9.03 3.86 2.29
N PRO A 79 -7.89 3.90 2.99
CA PRO A 79 -6.60 4.20 2.39
C PRO A 79 -6.23 3.25 1.25
N LEU A 80 -6.63 1.98 1.33
CA LEU A 80 -6.45 1.00 0.25
C LEU A 80 -7.24 1.40 -1.00
N ALA A 81 -8.53 1.73 -0.86
CA ALA A 81 -9.36 2.15 -1.99
C ALA A 81 -8.85 3.43 -2.64
N TYR A 82 -8.30 4.35 -1.84
CA TYR A 82 -7.63 5.54 -2.32
C TYR A 82 -6.44 5.16 -3.22
N ILE A 83 -5.41 4.49 -2.68
CA ILE A 83 -4.21 4.17 -3.48
C ILE A 83 -4.47 3.27 -4.70
N ILE A 84 -5.51 2.43 -4.68
CA ILE A 84 -5.93 1.65 -5.85
C ILE A 84 -6.45 2.57 -6.95
N ARG A 85 -7.28 3.56 -6.59
CA ARG A 85 -7.92 4.47 -7.55
C ARG A 85 -6.90 5.42 -8.18
N GLY A 86 -6.02 6.03 -7.39
CA GLY A 86 -5.07 7.02 -7.89
C GLY A 86 -3.68 6.49 -8.22
N GLY A 87 -3.37 5.23 -7.92
CA GLY A 87 -2.08 4.63 -8.22
C GLY A 87 -0.91 5.35 -7.54
N LEU A 88 0.22 5.48 -8.27
CA LEU A 88 1.49 5.93 -7.71
C LEU A 88 1.43 7.32 -7.05
N PRO A 89 0.78 8.35 -7.65
CA PRO A 89 0.63 9.66 -6.99
C PRO A 89 -0.08 9.58 -5.63
N GLU A 90 -1.18 8.82 -5.53
CA GLU A 90 -1.92 8.70 -4.28
C GLU A 90 -1.16 7.86 -3.24
N MET A 91 -0.39 6.85 -3.68
CA MET A 91 0.56 6.14 -2.80
C MET A 91 1.61 7.09 -2.22
N GLN A 92 2.16 8.00 -3.03
CA GLN A 92 3.11 9.01 -2.58
C GLN A 92 2.46 9.96 -1.57
N THR A 93 1.22 10.40 -1.81
CA THR A 93 0.46 11.26 -0.89
C THR A 93 0.27 10.57 0.47
N VAL A 94 -0.15 9.31 0.50
CA VAL A 94 -0.31 8.56 1.75
C VAL A 94 1.02 8.37 2.46
N ARG A 95 2.10 8.10 1.71
CA ARG A 95 3.44 7.99 2.29
C ARG A 95 3.86 9.28 2.98
N ARG A 96 3.70 10.43 2.31
CA ARG A 96 4.01 11.76 2.89
C ARG A 96 3.17 12.06 4.13
N LEU A 97 1.88 11.72 4.11
CA LEU A 97 1.00 11.88 5.26
C LEU A 97 1.53 11.11 6.49
N LEU A 98 1.92 9.85 6.30
CA LEU A 98 2.42 9.00 7.40
C LEU A 98 3.81 9.45 7.87
N ASP A 99 4.69 9.84 6.96
CA ASP A 99 6.01 10.37 7.31
C ASP A 99 5.89 11.68 8.12
N ALA A 100 4.97 12.58 7.74
CA ALA A 100 4.71 13.81 8.49
C ALA A 100 4.21 13.54 9.92
N ARG A 101 3.29 12.58 10.08
CA ARG A 101 2.81 12.15 11.41
C ARG A 101 3.90 11.55 12.29
N ARG A 102 4.92 10.95 11.68
CA ARG A 102 6.06 10.35 12.40
C ARG A 102 7.07 11.41 12.83
N ALA A 103 7.20 12.51 12.08
CA ALA A 103 8.18 13.54 12.34
C ALA A 103 7.85 14.44 13.55
N GLY A 104 6.58 14.51 13.96
CA GLY A 104 6.13 15.35 15.08
C GLY A 104 5.91 16.79 14.67
#